data_AF-A0A354H3J5-F1
#
_entry.id   AF-A0A354H3J5-F1
#
_cell.length_a   1.000
_cell.length_b   1.000
_cell.length_c   1.000
_cell.angle_alpha   90.00
_cell.angle_beta   90.00
_cell.angle_gamma   90.00
#
_symmetry.space_group_name_H-M   'P 1'
#
loop_
_entity.id
_entity.type
_entity.pdbx_description
1 polymer ?
#
loop_
_entity_poly.entity_id
_entity_poly.type
_entity_poly.pdbx_seq_one_letter_code
_entity_poly.pdbx_strand_id
1 'polypeptide(L)'
;FIKLKQLAQEGELGRINYIYSHRLNLGKIRREENILWSFAPHDISMILALAGEEPESVIATGGNYLHKKIADVTTTHLEFSSGLKAHVFVSWLHPFKDQKLVVVGDQKMAVFDDTLPWEEKLLIYPHHVNWENNIPVPARGVPERVSIPYAEPLKVECEHFLDCVEKGKPALTNGEEGLRVLKVLNASERSLNENGLRINLRNYSGLSPQNKENYDFHPTSQIDEGVEVGTGTKIWHFSHIITGSRIGKNCSIGQNVVIGPDVTVGNGCKIQNNVSVYKGVTFEDYVFCGPSVVFTNVINPRSEIKRMSEIKPTLVKKGASLGANCTIVCGHIIGIYAFIAAGAVLTSDVPDYALMMGNPARQKGWLCQCGNKLNIKYQCPQCGSKYKIKGKQLTQQIKSQG
;
A
#
# COMPACT_ATOMS: atom_id res chain seq x y z
N PHE A 1 11.87 27.40 -18.15
CA PHE A 1 12.38 26.15 -17.52
C PHE A 1 13.32 25.32 -18.42
N ILE A 2 12.91 24.85 -19.61
CA ILE A 2 13.74 23.93 -20.44
C ILE A 2 15.17 24.45 -20.66
N LYS A 3 15.35 25.73 -20.99
CA LYS A 3 16.69 26.33 -21.16
C LYS A 3 17.52 26.33 -19.87
N LEU A 4 16.92 26.56 -18.71
CA LEU A 4 17.60 26.47 -17.41
C LEU A 4 18.09 25.04 -17.16
N LYS A 5 17.23 24.04 -17.42
CA LYS A 5 17.62 22.63 -17.30
C LYS A 5 18.80 22.29 -18.22
N GLN A 6 18.78 22.77 -19.46
CA GLN A 6 19.89 22.60 -20.40
C GLN A 6 21.19 23.20 -19.85
N LEU A 7 21.19 24.45 -19.38
CA LEU A 7 22.38 25.10 -18.81
C LEU A 7 22.93 24.33 -17.61
N ALA A 8 22.05 23.83 -16.74
CA ALA A 8 22.46 22.99 -15.61
C ALA A 8 23.12 21.66 -16.07
N GLN A 9 22.56 21.01 -17.09
CA GLN A 9 23.09 19.75 -17.65
C GLN A 9 24.40 19.94 -18.39
N GLU A 10 24.60 21.09 -19.04
CA GLU A 10 25.85 21.47 -19.71
C GLU A 10 26.95 21.89 -18.71
N GLY A 11 26.64 21.97 -17.42
CA GLY A 11 27.59 22.32 -16.37
C GLY A 11 27.86 23.82 -16.21
N GLU A 12 27.07 24.68 -16.87
CA GLU A 12 27.24 26.15 -16.82
C GLU A 12 27.08 26.74 -15.41
N LEU A 13 26.31 26.07 -14.55
CA LEU A 13 26.15 26.45 -13.15
C LEU A 13 27.21 25.81 -12.22
N GLY A 14 27.98 24.86 -12.73
CA GLY A 14 28.85 23.99 -11.94
C GLY A 14 28.06 22.96 -11.11
N ARG A 15 28.60 22.55 -9.97
CA ARG A 15 27.90 21.63 -9.06
C ARG A 15 26.76 22.37 -8.36
N ILE A 16 25.53 21.88 -8.51
CA ILE A 16 24.37 22.44 -7.82
C ILE A 16 24.44 22.09 -6.33
N ASN A 17 24.46 23.13 -5.48
CA ASN A 17 24.54 23.00 -4.03
C ASN A 17 23.15 22.98 -3.40
N TYR A 18 22.28 23.92 -3.81
CA TYR A 18 20.89 23.92 -3.38
C TYR A 18 19.95 24.55 -4.40
N ILE A 19 18.68 24.14 -4.34
CA ILE A 19 17.59 24.66 -5.17
C ILE A 19 16.46 25.11 -4.25
N TYR A 20 15.76 26.19 -4.58
CA TYR A 20 14.50 26.47 -3.90
C TYR A 20 13.46 27.09 -4.79
N SER A 21 12.20 26.91 -4.42
CA SER A 21 11.08 27.47 -5.15
C SER A 21 10.06 28.13 -4.22
N HIS A 22 9.52 29.25 -4.67
CA HIS A 22 8.38 29.91 -4.05
C HIS A 22 7.21 29.85 -5.02
N ARG A 23 6.03 29.48 -4.51
CA ARG A 23 4.76 29.66 -5.21
C ARG A 23 3.71 30.15 -4.23
N LEU A 24 3.57 31.46 -4.17
CA LEU A 24 2.84 32.19 -3.14
C LEU A 24 1.83 33.11 -3.81
N ASN A 25 0.57 33.09 -3.38
CA ASN A 25 -0.43 34.00 -3.91
C ASN A 25 -1.66 34.04 -2.98
N LEU A 26 -2.31 35.20 -2.83
CA LEU A 26 -3.65 35.29 -2.26
C LEU A 26 -4.68 34.79 -3.29
N GLY A 27 -4.71 33.47 -3.46
CA GLY A 27 -5.49 32.78 -4.48
C GLY A 27 -6.80 32.18 -3.98
N LYS A 28 -7.35 31.28 -4.80
CA LYS A 28 -8.56 30.52 -4.46
C LYS A 28 -8.26 29.52 -3.35
N ILE A 29 -8.85 29.74 -2.17
CA ILE A 29 -8.80 28.81 -1.03
C ILE A 29 -9.58 27.54 -1.39
N ARG A 30 -8.97 26.38 -1.21
CA ARG A 30 -9.56 25.06 -1.48
C ARG A 30 -10.13 24.44 -0.20
N ARG A 31 -10.99 23.44 -0.37
CA ARG A 31 -11.62 22.69 0.74
C ARG A 31 -11.39 21.17 0.67
N GLU A 32 -10.80 20.68 -0.42
CA GLU A 32 -10.63 19.25 -0.67
C GLU A 32 -9.15 18.87 -0.60
N GLU A 33 -8.29 19.59 -1.32
CA GLU A 33 -6.83 19.49 -1.17
C GLU A 33 -6.25 20.64 -0.32
N ASN A 34 -5.04 20.43 0.23
CA ASN A 34 -4.25 21.49 0.88
C ASN A 34 -3.31 22.20 -0.10
N ILE A 35 -2.60 23.23 0.37
CA ILE A 35 -1.68 24.02 -0.48
C ILE A 35 -0.55 23.18 -1.09
N LEU A 36 -0.03 22.18 -0.37
CA LEU A 36 1.05 21.31 -0.83
C LEU A 36 0.62 20.58 -2.11
N TRP A 37 -0.55 19.95 -2.09
CA TRP A 37 -1.10 19.25 -3.26
C TRP A 37 -1.53 20.19 -4.38
N SER A 38 -1.93 21.42 -4.05
CA SER A 38 -2.40 22.38 -5.03
C SER A 38 -1.26 23.01 -5.83
N PHE A 39 -0.18 23.44 -5.16
CA PHE A 39 0.84 24.31 -5.74
C PHE A 39 2.21 23.65 -5.92
N ALA A 40 2.61 22.73 -5.02
CA ALA A 40 3.94 22.13 -5.06
C ALA A 40 4.21 21.09 -6.18
N PRO A 41 3.24 20.42 -6.84
CA PRO A 41 3.56 19.37 -7.81
C PRO A 41 4.50 19.84 -8.94
N HIS A 42 4.25 21.03 -9.49
CA HIS A 42 5.07 21.61 -10.54
C HIS A 42 6.49 21.94 -10.06
N ASP A 43 6.61 22.47 -8.84
CA ASP A 43 7.89 22.89 -8.29
C ASP A 43 8.76 21.67 -7.93
N ILE A 44 8.14 20.62 -7.35
CA ILE A 44 8.79 19.33 -7.11
C ILE A 44 9.26 18.73 -8.44
N SER A 45 8.42 18.69 -9.47
CA SER A 45 8.80 18.18 -10.80
C SER A 45 10.03 18.90 -11.35
N MET A 46 10.05 20.25 -11.30
CA MET A 46 11.20 21.04 -11.76
C MET A 46 12.47 20.75 -10.95
N ILE A 47 12.37 20.63 -9.62
CA ILE A 47 13.52 20.30 -8.76
C ILE A 47 14.07 18.91 -9.09
N LEU A 48 13.21 17.89 -9.20
CA LEU A 48 13.64 16.52 -9.55
C LEU A 48 14.30 16.48 -10.93
N ALA A 49 13.76 17.24 -11.88
CA ALA A 49 14.32 17.32 -13.23
C ALA A 49 15.69 18.02 -13.29
N LEU A 50 15.97 18.97 -12.38
CA LEU A 50 17.28 19.63 -12.24
C LEU A 50 18.27 18.79 -11.43
N ALA A 51 17.80 18.11 -10.38
CA ALA A 51 18.61 17.23 -9.57
C ALA A 51 19.12 16.02 -10.36
N GLY A 52 18.28 15.46 -11.24
CA GLY A 52 18.62 14.26 -12.01
C GLY A 52 18.64 12.97 -11.18
N GLU A 53 18.29 13.04 -9.90
CA GLU A 53 18.18 11.94 -8.95
C GLU A 53 16.93 12.09 -8.07
N GLU A 54 16.55 11.02 -7.38
CA GLU A 54 15.47 11.07 -6.39
C GLU A 54 15.99 11.52 -5.01
N PRO A 55 15.18 12.25 -4.22
CA PRO A 55 15.55 12.63 -2.88
C PRO A 55 15.62 11.40 -1.97
N GLU A 56 16.59 11.40 -1.06
CA GLU A 56 16.73 10.37 -0.02
C GLU A 56 15.76 10.59 1.14
N SER A 57 15.45 11.86 1.46
CA SER A 57 14.48 12.15 2.51
C SER A 57 13.74 13.47 2.31
N VAL A 58 12.60 13.57 2.98
CA VAL A 58 11.71 14.74 2.96
C VAL A 58 11.32 15.14 4.38
N ILE A 59 11.27 16.44 4.64
CA ILE A 59 10.64 17.04 5.83
C ILE A 59 9.65 18.09 5.35
N ALA A 60 8.42 18.07 5.83
CA ALA A 60 7.44 19.10 5.54
C ALA A 60 6.78 19.62 6.81
N THR A 61 6.64 20.93 6.90
CA THR A 61 5.95 21.62 8.00
C THR A 61 4.97 22.63 7.43
N GLY A 62 3.94 22.99 8.19
CA GLY A 62 2.91 23.91 7.69
C GLY A 62 1.95 24.39 8.77
N GLY A 63 1.05 25.27 8.35
CA GLY A 63 0.05 25.90 9.22
C GLY A 63 -1.35 25.83 8.63
N ASN A 64 -2.33 25.60 9.51
CA ASN A 64 -3.75 25.53 9.17
C ASN A 64 -4.45 26.70 9.89
N TYR A 65 -4.65 27.80 9.19
CA TYR A 65 -5.18 29.05 9.77
C TYR A 65 -6.64 29.29 9.36
N LEU A 66 -7.03 28.85 8.17
CA LEU A 66 -8.40 28.97 7.65
C LEU A 66 -9.26 27.75 8.02
N HIS A 67 -8.63 26.59 8.19
CA HIS A 67 -9.29 25.32 8.52
C HIS A 67 -8.51 24.60 9.62
N LYS A 68 -9.14 23.65 10.32
CA LYS A 68 -8.44 22.87 11.37
C LYS A 68 -7.48 21.83 10.82
N LYS A 69 -7.73 21.30 9.62
CA LYS A 69 -7.04 20.13 9.06
C LYS A 69 -6.32 20.37 7.74
N ILE A 70 -6.66 21.43 7.01
CA ILE A 70 -6.12 21.71 5.68
C ILE A 70 -5.05 22.78 5.84
N ALA A 71 -3.82 22.45 5.46
CA ALA A 71 -2.72 23.41 5.50
C ALA A 71 -2.88 24.47 4.40
N ASP A 72 -2.78 25.73 4.81
CA ASP A 72 -2.88 26.89 3.93
C ASP A 72 -1.48 27.38 3.51
N VAL A 73 -0.45 26.99 4.27
CA VAL A 73 0.96 27.29 4.03
C VAL A 73 1.82 26.08 4.40
N THR A 74 2.79 25.74 3.56
CA THR A 74 3.77 24.69 3.87
C THR A 74 5.17 25.03 3.37
N THR A 75 6.17 24.52 4.09
CA THR A 75 7.57 24.45 3.66
C THR A 75 7.97 22.98 3.59
N THR A 76 8.53 22.56 2.46
CA THR A 76 9.00 21.19 2.24
C THR A 76 10.49 21.22 1.93
N HIS A 77 11.28 20.43 2.64
CA HIS A 77 12.72 20.28 2.46
C HIS A 77 13.03 18.90 1.89
N LEU A 78 13.88 18.86 0.87
CA LEU A 78 14.32 17.66 0.18
C LEU A 78 15.83 17.53 0.36
N GLU A 79 16.31 16.33 0.67
CA GLU A 79 17.74 16.02 0.72
C GLU A 79 18.05 14.89 -0.25
N PHE A 80 19.12 15.06 -1.03
CA PHE A 80 19.52 14.14 -2.09
C PHE A 80 20.85 13.47 -1.79
N SER A 81 21.11 12.34 -2.45
CA SER A 81 22.28 11.52 -2.15
C SER A 81 23.60 12.17 -2.58
N SER A 82 23.58 13.05 -3.58
CA SER A 82 24.74 13.86 -3.97
C SER A 82 25.14 14.95 -2.96
N GLY A 83 24.34 15.15 -1.92
CA GLY A 83 24.47 16.28 -0.98
C GLY A 83 23.71 17.54 -1.41
N LEU A 84 23.08 17.54 -2.59
CA LEU A 84 22.13 18.59 -2.99
C LEU A 84 21.00 18.69 -1.95
N LYS A 85 20.59 19.92 -1.63
CA LYS A 85 19.41 20.20 -0.82
C LYS A 85 18.42 21.03 -1.60
N ALA A 86 17.13 20.82 -1.39
CA ALA A 86 16.12 21.69 -1.95
C ALA A 86 15.03 22.07 -0.96
N HIS A 87 14.34 23.17 -1.20
CA HIS A 87 13.10 23.44 -0.49
C HIS A 87 12.03 24.11 -1.35
N VAL A 88 10.78 23.82 -1.03
CA VAL A 88 9.59 24.34 -1.68
C VAL A 88 8.77 25.08 -0.63
N PHE A 89 8.48 26.36 -0.89
CA PHE A 89 7.62 27.18 -0.04
C PHE A 89 6.35 27.56 -0.81
N VAL A 90 5.20 27.16 -0.29
CA VAL A 90 3.89 27.40 -0.92
C VAL A 90 2.89 27.96 0.10
N SER A 91 2.07 28.91 -0.34
CA SER A 91 1.09 29.58 0.53
C SER A 91 -0.09 30.16 -0.26
N TRP A 92 -1.30 29.90 0.22
CA TRP A 92 -2.51 30.65 -0.18
C TRP A 92 -2.64 31.99 0.54
N LEU A 93 -1.93 32.15 1.67
CA LEU A 93 -1.98 33.34 2.52
C LEU A 93 -0.71 34.16 2.34
N HIS A 94 -0.59 34.80 1.19
CA HIS A 94 0.57 35.63 0.89
C HIS A 94 0.16 36.98 0.27
N PRO A 95 0.73 38.12 0.72
CA PRO A 95 0.25 39.46 0.33
C PRO A 95 0.53 39.84 -1.12
N PHE A 96 1.41 39.12 -1.81
CA PHE A 96 1.74 39.33 -3.21
C PHE A 96 2.01 38.00 -3.91
N LYS A 97 1.85 37.99 -5.24
CA LYS A 97 2.17 36.84 -6.08
C LYS A 97 3.69 36.71 -6.20
N ASP A 98 4.23 35.56 -5.81
CA ASP A 98 5.63 35.18 -5.97
C ASP A 98 5.69 33.78 -6.59
N GLN A 99 6.37 33.65 -7.73
CA GLN A 99 6.49 32.37 -8.44
C GLN A 99 7.89 32.25 -9.04
N LYS A 100 8.83 31.73 -8.25
CA LYS A 100 10.26 31.71 -8.59
C LYS A 100 10.87 30.35 -8.31
N LEU A 101 11.86 29.98 -9.12
CA LEU A 101 12.76 28.85 -8.90
C LEU A 101 14.19 29.37 -8.96
N VAL A 102 14.96 29.13 -7.91
CA VAL A 102 16.35 29.57 -7.78
C VAL A 102 17.25 28.36 -7.67
N VAL A 103 18.29 28.33 -8.49
CA VAL A 103 19.29 27.25 -8.56
C VAL A 103 20.64 27.85 -8.21
N VAL A 104 21.28 27.34 -7.16
CA VAL A 104 22.57 27.84 -6.70
C VAL A 104 23.63 26.78 -6.95
N GLY A 105 24.45 27.01 -7.98
CA GLY A 105 25.66 26.27 -8.25
C GLY A 105 26.89 26.91 -7.62
N ASP A 106 28.03 26.21 -7.70
CA ASP A 106 29.32 26.72 -7.20
C ASP A 106 30.01 27.69 -8.18
N GLN A 107 29.67 27.65 -9.48
CA GLN A 107 30.21 28.56 -10.50
C GLN A 107 29.26 29.72 -10.84
N LYS A 108 27.97 29.43 -10.98
CA LYS A 108 26.94 30.43 -11.27
C LYS A 108 25.64 30.08 -10.58
N MET A 109 24.75 31.06 -10.47
CA MET A 109 23.40 30.91 -9.93
C MET A 109 22.38 31.28 -11.00
N ALA A 110 21.18 30.74 -10.93
CA ALA A 110 20.12 31.04 -11.86
C ALA A 110 18.82 31.34 -11.13
N VAL A 111 18.07 32.32 -11.64
CA VAL A 111 16.72 32.65 -11.17
C VAL A 111 15.76 32.53 -12.34
N PHE A 112 14.80 31.62 -12.22
CA PHE A 112 13.65 31.53 -13.11
C PHE A 112 12.44 32.14 -12.40
N ASP A 113 11.99 33.32 -12.85
CA ASP A 113 10.88 34.07 -12.29
C ASP A 113 9.71 34.08 -13.27
N ASP A 114 8.66 33.34 -12.96
CA ASP A 114 7.53 33.16 -13.86
C ASP A 114 6.53 34.33 -13.82
N THR A 115 6.77 35.30 -12.93
CA THR A 115 5.96 36.51 -12.80
C THR A 115 6.40 37.65 -13.71
N LEU A 116 7.62 37.57 -14.27
CA LEU A 116 8.22 38.60 -15.12
C LEU A 116 7.81 38.48 -16.60
N PRO A 117 8.02 39.55 -17.40
CA PRO A 117 7.94 39.48 -18.87
C PRO A 117 8.85 38.39 -19.44
N TRP A 118 8.49 37.86 -20.61
CA TRP A 118 9.11 36.66 -21.20
C TRP A 118 10.65 36.74 -21.27
N GLU A 119 11.15 37.88 -21.73
CA GLU A 119 12.56 38.20 -21.92
C GLU A 119 13.35 38.36 -20.62
N GLU A 120 12.66 38.48 -19.47
CA GLU A 120 13.28 38.65 -18.15
C GLU A 120 13.09 37.43 -17.25
N LYS A 121 12.36 36.39 -17.70
CA LYS A 121 12.04 35.22 -16.87
C LYS A 121 13.25 34.41 -16.42
N LEU A 122 14.38 34.47 -17.11
CA LEU A 122 15.59 33.70 -16.76
C LEU A 122 16.82 34.60 -16.69
N LEU A 123 17.36 34.73 -15.48
CA LEU A 123 18.59 35.45 -15.18
C LEU A 123 19.67 34.49 -14.68
N ILE A 124 20.89 34.68 -15.15
CA ILE A 124 22.09 33.99 -14.67
C ILE A 124 22.95 35.00 -13.91
N TYR A 125 23.35 34.63 -12.71
CA TYR A 125 24.21 35.41 -11.85
C TYR A 125 25.57 34.70 -11.81
N PRO A 126 26.62 35.26 -12.45
CA PRO A 126 27.98 34.74 -12.37
C PRO A 126 28.63 35.10 -11.02
N HIS A 127 27.90 34.84 -9.94
CA HIS A 127 28.38 34.94 -8.57
C HIS A 127 28.98 33.60 -8.16
N HIS A 128 30.23 33.61 -7.69
CA HIS A 128 30.93 32.43 -7.18
C HIS A 128 31.79 32.78 -5.97
N VAL A 129 32.36 31.77 -5.34
CA VAL A 129 33.26 31.93 -4.18
C VAL A 129 34.66 31.49 -4.59
N ASN A 130 35.62 32.40 -4.47
CA ASN A 130 37.04 32.10 -4.63
C ASN A 130 37.64 31.73 -3.28
N TRP A 131 38.65 30.87 -3.30
CA TRP A 131 39.40 30.47 -2.11
C TRP A 131 40.77 31.13 -2.13
N GLU A 132 40.96 32.13 -1.29
CA GLU A 132 42.22 32.84 -1.14
C GLU A 132 42.77 32.55 0.26
N ASN A 133 43.92 31.88 0.36
CA ASN A 133 44.51 31.49 1.65
C ASN A 133 43.55 30.72 2.58
N ASN A 134 42.74 29.81 2.02
CA ASN A 134 41.67 29.05 2.71
C ASN A 134 40.51 29.91 3.25
N ILE A 135 40.39 31.17 2.82
CA ILE A 135 39.28 32.05 3.17
C ILE A 135 38.33 32.15 1.95
N PRO A 136 37.01 31.96 2.14
CA PRO A 136 36.04 32.12 1.06
C PRO A 136 35.78 33.61 0.78
N VAL A 137 36.09 34.06 -0.42
CA VAL A 137 35.91 35.44 -0.90
C VAL A 137 34.83 35.49 -1.98
N PRO A 138 33.76 36.30 -1.83
CA PRO A 138 32.69 36.37 -2.83
C PRO A 138 33.14 37.16 -4.08
N ALA A 139 33.03 36.54 -5.25
CA ALA A 139 33.17 37.19 -6.54
C ALA A 139 31.77 37.50 -7.11
N ARG A 140 31.51 38.78 -7.39
CA ARG A 140 30.21 39.24 -7.94
C ARG A 140 30.37 39.65 -9.40
N GLY A 141 29.79 38.88 -10.32
CA GLY A 141 29.61 39.33 -11.70
C GLY A 141 28.27 40.03 -11.96
N VAL A 142 28.08 40.56 -13.16
CA VAL A 142 26.85 41.24 -13.58
C VAL A 142 25.80 40.20 -13.99
N PRO A 143 24.53 40.32 -13.56
CA PRO A 143 23.48 39.39 -13.98
C PRO A 143 23.24 39.44 -15.49
N GLU A 144 23.13 38.27 -16.10
CA GLU A 144 22.96 38.09 -17.54
C GLU A 144 21.55 37.57 -17.86
N ARG A 145 20.89 38.20 -18.82
CA ARG A 145 19.59 37.76 -19.33
C ARG A 145 19.79 36.64 -20.35
N VAL A 146 19.05 35.56 -20.20
CA VAL A 146 19.06 34.47 -21.18
C VAL A 146 17.99 34.75 -22.22
N SER A 147 18.41 35.05 -23.45
CA SER A 147 17.47 35.21 -24.58
C SER A 147 16.86 33.86 -24.96
N ILE A 148 15.52 33.80 -24.94
CA ILE A 148 14.74 32.60 -25.28
C ILE A 148 13.65 33.04 -26.26
N PRO A 149 13.53 32.41 -27.45
CA PRO A 149 12.43 32.69 -28.37
C PRO A 149 11.07 32.54 -27.67
N TYR A 150 10.15 33.45 -27.95
CA TYR A 150 8.80 33.34 -27.43
C TYR A 150 8.13 32.08 -27.98
N ALA A 151 7.58 31.28 -27.07
CA ALA A 151 6.74 30.14 -27.41
C ALA A 151 5.67 29.98 -26.33
N GLU A 152 4.42 29.81 -26.74
CA GLU A 152 3.33 29.59 -25.80
C GLU A 152 3.49 28.20 -25.15
N PRO A 153 3.66 28.08 -23.82
CA PRO A 153 4.02 26.81 -23.18
C PRO A 153 3.01 25.69 -23.41
N LEU A 154 1.70 25.98 -23.30
CA LEU A 154 0.65 24.98 -23.47
C LEU A 154 0.57 24.47 -24.91
N LYS A 155 0.76 25.36 -25.89
CA LYS A 155 0.86 24.97 -27.30
C LYS A 155 2.04 24.03 -27.54
N VAL A 156 3.22 24.35 -27.01
CA VAL A 156 4.41 23.51 -27.15
C VAL A 156 4.20 22.13 -26.49
N GLU A 157 3.53 22.08 -25.34
CA GLU A 157 3.18 20.82 -24.67
C GLU A 157 2.24 19.96 -25.54
N CYS A 158 1.18 20.55 -26.09
CA CYS A 158 0.24 19.87 -26.98
C CYS A 158 0.91 19.39 -28.28
N GLU A 159 1.77 20.21 -28.89
CA GLU A 159 2.55 19.82 -30.07
C GLU A 159 3.49 18.64 -29.76
N HIS A 160 4.16 18.66 -28.60
CA HIS A 160 5.01 17.56 -28.15
C HIS A 160 4.21 16.27 -27.92
N PHE A 161 3.01 16.36 -27.34
CA PHE A 161 2.12 15.21 -27.17
C PHE A 161 1.76 14.58 -28.53
N LEU A 162 1.38 15.40 -29.52
CA LEU A 162 1.08 14.92 -30.87
C LEU A 162 2.30 14.29 -31.54
N ASP A 163 3.50 14.87 -31.40
CA ASP A 163 4.76 14.28 -31.92
C ASP A 163 5.02 12.88 -31.33
N CYS A 164 4.78 12.71 -30.02
CA CYS A 164 4.95 11.42 -29.35
C CYS A 164 3.97 10.36 -29.88
N VAL A 165 2.70 10.74 -30.10
CA VAL A 165 1.67 9.84 -30.65
C VAL A 165 2.02 9.44 -32.08
N GLU A 166 2.39 10.42 -32.92
CA GLU A 166 2.70 10.17 -34.33
C GLU A 166 3.97 9.33 -34.51
N LYS A 167 5.01 9.59 -33.73
CA LYS A 167 6.35 8.98 -33.91
C LYS A 167 6.65 7.84 -32.95
N GLY A 168 5.73 7.51 -32.03
CA GLY A 168 5.92 6.47 -31.02
C GLY A 168 7.09 6.75 -30.07
N LYS A 169 7.42 8.03 -29.83
CA LYS A 169 8.54 8.42 -28.97
C LYS A 169 8.12 8.47 -27.50
N PRO A 170 9.04 8.20 -26.56
CA PRO A 170 8.76 8.43 -25.14
C PRO A 170 8.54 9.92 -24.86
N ALA A 171 7.50 10.24 -24.10
CA ALA A 171 7.22 11.61 -23.67
C ALA A 171 8.31 12.13 -22.73
N LEU A 172 8.64 13.42 -22.83
CA LEU A 172 9.58 14.11 -21.94
C LEU A 172 9.08 14.13 -20.49
N THR A 173 7.77 14.25 -20.32
CA THR A 173 7.03 14.10 -19.06
C THR A 173 6.16 12.84 -19.18
N ASN A 174 6.55 11.77 -18.51
CA ASN A 174 5.89 10.47 -18.62
C ASN A 174 5.30 10.03 -17.26
N GLY A 175 4.60 8.90 -17.24
CA GLY A 175 3.97 8.40 -16.01
C GLY A 175 4.96 8.08 -14.88
N GLU A 176 6.20 7.70 -15.20
CA GLU A 176 7.24 7.45 -14.20
C GLU A 176 7.68 8.75 -13.53
N GLU A 177 7.82 9.83 -14.30
CA GLU A 177 8.07 11.16 -13.74
C GLU A 177 6.94 11.59 -12.80
N GLY A 178 5.68 11.45 -13.23
CA GLY A 178 4.52 11.72 -12.38
C GLY A 178 4.51 10.89 -11.09
N LEU A 179 4.88 9.61 -11.17
CA LEU A 179 4.98 8.73 -10.00
C LEU A 179 6.05 9.23 -9.00
N ARG A 180 7.19 9.71 -9.47
CA ARG A 180 8.23 10.28 -8.60
C ARG A 180 7.76 11.55 -7.88
N VAL A 181 7.05 12.43 -8.59
CA VAL A 181 6.43 13.62 -7.97
C VAL A 181 5.43 13.21 -6.89
N LEU A 182 4.56 12.24 -7.19
CA LEU A 182 3.57 11.73 -6.24
C LEU A 182 4.21 11.08 -5.00
N LYS A 183 5.33 10.35 -5.17
CA LYS A 183 6.08 9.79 -4.02
C LYS A 183 6.55 10.90 -3.07
N VAL A 184 7.11 11.99 -3.61
CA VAL A 184 7.57 13.14 -2.81
C VAL A 184 6.40 13.85 -2.15
N LEU A 185 5.28 14.08 -2.87
CA LEU A 185 4.08 14.70 -2.31
C LEU A 185 3.49 13.87 -1.17
N ASN A 186 3.34 12.56 -1.34
CA ASN A 186 2.84 11.66 -0.30
C ASN A 186 3.77 11.65 0.93
N ALA A 187 5.08 11.62 0.73
CA ALA A 187 6.04 11.67 1.83
C ALA A 187 6.00 13.02 2.57
N SER A 188 5.81 14.10 1.82
CA SER A 188 5.64 15.47 2.37
C SER A 188 4.35 15.56 3.19
N GLU A 189 3.22 15.08 2.67
CA GLU A 189 1.94 15.05 3.37
C GLU A 189 2.05 14.25 4.69
N ARG A 190 2.71 13.09 4.65
CA ARG A 190 2.96 12.30 5.85
C ARG A 190 3.82 13.06 6.86
N SER A 191 4.92 13.66 6.41
CA SER A 191 5.80 14.46 7.26
C SER A 191 5.03 15.59 7.95
N LEU A 192 4.18 16.30 7.18
CA LEU A 192 3.32 17.38 7.66
C LEU A 192 2.36 16.88 8.75
N ASN A 193 1.69 15.76 8.53
CA ASN A 193 0.74 15.16 9.48
C ASN A 193 1.43 14.58 10.73
N GLU A 194 2.69 14.17 10.61
CA GLU A 194 3.52 13.64 11.70
C GLU A 194 4.43 14.72 12.34
N ASN A 195 3.99 16.00 12.32
CA ASN A 195 4.68 17.15 12.94
C ASN A 195 6.12 17.39 12.44
N GLY A 196 6.35 17.29 11.14
CA GLY A 196 7.65 17.52 10.52
C GLY A 196 8.62 16.36 10.67
N LEU A 197 8.13 15.14 10.89
CA LEU A 197 9.00 13.96 10.94
C LEU A 197 9.73 13.78 9.61
N ARG A 198 11.04 13.53 9.66
CA ARG A 198 11.83 13.18 8.47
C ARG A 198 11.40 11.83 7.91
N ILE A 199 10.91 11.83 6.68
CA ILE A 199 10.51 10.62 5.94
C ILE A 199 11.64 10.22 4.99
N ASN A 200 12.16 8.99 5.13
CA ASN A 200 13.17 8.44 4.23
C ASN A 200 12.48 7.79 3.01
N LEU A 201 12.90 8.18 1.81
CA LEU A 201 12.31 7.76 0.54
C LEU A 201 12.90 6.47 -0.04
N ARG A 202 14.10 6.05 0.37
CA ARG A 202 14.73 4.79 -0.12
C ARG A 202 13.91 3.55 0.25
N ASN A 203 13.10 3.63 1.31
CA ASN A 203 12.20 2.57 1.77
C ASN A 203 10.71 2.92 1.57
N TYR A 204 10.41 3.96 0.78
CA TYR A 204 9.07 4.50 0.66
C TYR A 204 8.32 3.89 -0.52
N SER A 205 7.62 2.79 -0.28
CA SER A 205 6.49 2.40 -1.12
C SER A 205 5.41 3.46 -0.89
N GLY A 206 5.09 4.30 -1.87
CA GLY A 206 4.14 5.43 -1.80
C GLY A 206 2.67 5.10 -1.53
N LEU A 207 2.44 4.01 -0.80
CA LEU A 207 1.22 3.74 -0.07
C LEU A 207 1.30 4.54 1.24
N SER A 208 0.15 4.99 1.73
CA SER A 208 -0.01 5.52 3.09
C SER A 208 0.75 4.65 4.10
N PRO A 209 1.08 5.15 5.30
CA PRO A 209 1.38 4.24 6.39
C PRO A 209 0.12 3.38 6.59
N GLN A 210 0.04 2.25 5.88
CA GLN A 210 -0.49 1.04 6.45
C GLN A 210 0.19 0.99 7.80
N ASN A 211 -0.63 0.98 8.84
CA ASN A 211 -0.19 0.71 10.20
C ASN A 211 0.99 -0.26 10.14
N LYS A 212 1.95 -0.17 11.07
CA LYS A 212 2.70 -1.36 11.49
C LYS A 212 1.72 -2.36 12.11
N GLU A 213 0.70 -2.72 11.37
CA GLU A 213 -0.13 -3.86 11.54
C GLU A 213 0.81 -5.02 11.29
N ASN A 214 0.88 -5.90 12.27
CA ASN A 214 1.84 -6.99 12.28
C ASN A 214 1.54 -8.04 11.19
N TYR A 215 0.80 -7.71 10.13
CA TYR A 215 0.31 -8.62 9.10
C TYR A 215 0.47 -7.97 7.71
N ASP A 216 0.63 -8.80 6.68
CA ASP A 216 0.81 -8.36 5.30
C ASP A 216 -0.52 -8.45 4.55
N PHE A 217 -0.85 -7.46 3.72
CA PHE A 217 -1.99 -7.57 2.82
C PHE A 217 -1.70 -6.97 1.44
N HIS A 218 -2.27 -7.56 0.40
CA HIS A 218 -2.12 -7.07 -0.97
C HIS A 218 -2.93 -5.79 -1.17
N PRO A 219 -2.41 -4.76 -1.88
CA PRO A 219 -3.12 -3.48 -2.08
C PRO A 219 -4.49 -3.58 -2.76
N THR A 220 -4.77 -4.68 -3.46
CA THR A 220 -6.09 -4.93 -4.09
C THR A 220 -7.08 -5.63 -3.17
N SER A 221 -6.68 -5.96 -1.94
CA SER A 221 -7.61 -6.47 -0.92
C SER A 221 -8.28 -5.31 -0.18
N GLN A 222 -9.49 -5.55 0.31
CA GLN A 222 -10.26 -4.60 1.09
C GLN A 222 -10.43 -5.15 2.50
N ILE A 223 -10.08 -4.36 3.50
CA ILE A 223 -10.26 -4.68 4.91
C ILE A 223 -11.08 -3.53 5.50
N ASP A 224 -12.30 -3.83 5.92
CA ASP A 224 -13.18 -2.81 6.48
C ASP A 224 -12.68 -2.35 7.87
N GLU A 225 -13.11 -1.16 8.29
CA GLU A 225 -12.83 -0.64 9.63
C GLU A 225 -13.37 -1.58 10.72
N GLY A 226 -12.63 -1.71 11.83
CA GLY A 226 -13.02 -2.54 12.98
C GLY A 226 -12.76 -4.05 12.81
N VAL A 227 -12.03 -4.46 11.76
CA VAL A 227 -11.51 -5.83 11.63
C VAL A 227 -10.24 -5.98 12.46
N GLU A 228 -10.12 -7.09 13.20
CA GLU A 228 -8.88 -7.43 13.90
C GLU A 228 -8.12 -8.51 13.13
N VAL A 229 -6.84 -8.28 12.83
CA VAL A 229 -5.98 -9.26 12.15
C VAL A 229 -4.71 -9.49 12.97
N GLY A 230 -4.43 -10.75 13.26
CA GLY A 230 -3.30 -11.18 14.06
C GLY A 230 -1.97 -11.14 13.31
N THR A 231 -0.90 -11.03 14.09
CA THR A 231 0.49 -10.94 13.61
C THR A 231 0.89 -12.11 12.70
N GLY A 232 1.64 -11.85 11.62
CA GLY A 232 2.15 -12.82 10.66
C GLY A 232 1.11 -13.32 9.65
N THR A 233 -0.12 -12.80 9.71
CA THR A 233 -1.16 -13.14 8.74
C THR A 233 -0.89 -12.50 7.39
N LYS A 234 -1.21 -13.20 6.30
CA LYS A 234 -1.06 -12.73 4.92
C LYS A 234 -2.40 -12.75 4.21
N ILE A 235 -2.78 -11.62 3.61
CA ILE A 235 -4.01 -11.47 2.84
C ILE A 235 -3.66 -11.19 1.38
N TRP A 236 -4.08 -12.08 0.48
CA TRP A 236 -3.78 -12.00 -0.95
C TRP A 236 -4.85 -11.20 -1.72
N HIS A 237 -4.64 -11.09 -3.04
CA HIS A 237 -5.39 -10.24 -3.96
C HIS A 237 -6.92 -10.35 -3.87
N PHE A 238 -7.60 -9.21 -3.99
CA PHE A 238 -9.06 -9.13 -4.18
C PHE A 238 -9.91 -9.79 -3.10
N SER A 239 -9.34 -9.98 -1.90
CA SER A 239 -10.07 -10.49 -0.75
C SER A 239 -10.75 -9.36 0.00
N HIS A 240 -11.93 -9.62 0.56
CA HIS A 240 -12.69 -8.65 1.35
C HIS A 240 -12.94 -9.18 2.75
N ILE A 241 -12.39 -8.49 3.76
CA ILE A 241 -12.62 -8.79 5.17
C ILE A 241 -13.59 -7.75 5.74
N ILE A 242 -14.76 -8.21 6.15
CA ILE A 242 -15.90 -7.37 6.51
C ILE A 242 -15.89 -7.09 8.02
N THR A 243 -16.31 -5.88 8.40
CA THR A 243 -16.38 -5.37 9.79
C THR A 243 -16.94 -6.39 10.80
N GLY A 244 -16.38 -6.37 12.02
CA GLY A 244 -16.76 -7.27 13.12
C GLY A 244 -16.04 -8.63 13.09
N SER A 245 -15.29 -8.91 12.03
CA SER A 245 -14.53 -10.15 11.89
C SER A 245 -13.16 -10.09 12.57
N ARG A 246 -12.72 -11.24 13.08
CA ARG A 246 -11.40 -11.42 13.73
C ARG A 246 -10.64 -12.56 13.06
N ILE A 247 -9.40 -12.30 12.70
CA ILE A 247 -8.47 -13.27 12.12
C ILE A 247 -7.26 -13.41 13.05
N GLY A 248 -6.93 -14.64 13.43
CA GLY A 248 -5.78 -14.95 14.27
C GLY A 248 -4.42 -14.69 13.62
N LYS A 249 -3.37 -15.13 14.31
CA LYS A 249 -1.96 -14.98 13.90
C LYS A 249 -1.56 -16.00 12.85
N ASN A 250 -0.58 -15.67 12.02
CA ASN A 250 0.06 -16.59 11.05
C ASN A 250 -0.92 -17.28 10.10
N CYS A 251 -2.00 -16.61 9.72
CA CYS A 251 -2.96 -17.12 8.75
C CYS A 251 -2.53 -16.81 7.30
N SER A 252 -3.03 -17.57 6.34
CA SER A 252 -2.87 -17.26 4.91
C SER A 252 -4.24 -17.24 4.26
N ILE A 253 -4.64 -16.08 3.73
CA ILE A 253 -5.95 -15.80 3.16
C ILE A 253 -5.78 -15.58 1.66
N GLY A 254 -6.14 -16.59 0.86
CA GLY A 254 -5.96 -16.65 -0.59
C GLY A 254 -6.69 -15.56 -1.37
N GLN A 255 -6.61 -15.62 -2.69
CA GLN A 255 -7.25 -14.66 -3.59
C GLN A 255 -8.78 -14.79 -3.59
N ASN A 256 -9.48 -13.67 -3.68
CA ASN A 256 -10.94 -13.62 -3.80
C ASN A 256 -11.65 -14.37 -2.63
N VAL A 257 -11.09 -14.20 -1.42
CA VAL A 257 -11.69 -14.73 -0.19
C VAL A 257 -12.56 -13.64 0.43
N VAL A 258 -13.75 -14.01 0.88
CA VAL A 258 -14.65 -13.13 1.63
C VAL A 258 -14.77 -13.65 3.06
N ILE A 259 -14.53 -12.81 4.06
CA ILE A 259 -14.68 -13.17 5.48
C ILE A 259 -15.58 -12.15 6.16
N GLY A 260 -16.71 -12.61 6.69
CA GLY A 260 -17.58 -11.81 7.55
C GLY A 260 -19.03 -11.65 7.08
N PRO A 261 -19.77 -10.72 7.71
CA PRO A 261 -19.41 -10.02 8.95
C PRO A 261 -19.41 -10.96 10.18
N ASP A 262 -18.85 -10.50 11.29
CA ASP A 262 -18.88 -11.19 12.60
C ASP A 262 -18.29 -12.62 12.61
N VAL A 263 -17.26 -12.87 11.80
CA VAL A 263 -16.62 -14.19 11.71
C VAL A 263 -15.37 -14.25 12.59
N THR A 264 -15.12 -15.40 13.21
CA THR A 264 -13.88 -15.65 13.96
C THR A 264 -13.06 -16.75 13.29
N VAL A 265 -11.82 -16.43 12.97
CA VAL A 265 -10.80 -17.36 12.43
C VAL A 265 -9.65 -17.45 13.43
N GLY A 266 -9.33 -18.67 13.88
CA GLY A 266 -8.20 -18.95 14.77
C GLY A 266 -6.82 -18.70 14.13
N ASN A 267 -5.77 -19.13 14.82
CA ASN A 267 -4.37 -18.95 14.41
C ASN A 267 -3.92 -20.04 13.44
N GLY A 268 -2.98 -19.72 12.53
CA GLY A 268 -2.35 -20.70 11.66
C GLY A 268 -3.28 -21.27 10.57
N CYS A 269 -4.46 -20.68 10.38
CA CYS A 269 -5.43 -21.11 9.40
C CYS A 269 -4.95 -20.82 7.97
N LYS A 270 -5.25 -21.73 7.05
CA LYS A 270 -4.94 -21.58 5.63
C LYS A 270 -6.23 -21.64 4.84
N ILE A 271 -6.67 -20.50 4.35
CA ILE A 271 -7.88 -20.36 3.54
C ILE A 271 -7.44 -20.12 2.10
N GLN A 272 -7.66 -21.10 1.23
CA GLN A 272 -7.26 -21.02 -0.18
C GLN A 272 -8.24 -20.16 -0.99
N ASN A 273 -7.93 -19.96 -2.28
CA ASN A 273 -8.67 -19.04 -3.15
C ASN A 273 -10.17 -19.38 -3.27
N ASN A 274 -10.97 -18.34 -3.49
CA ASN A 274 -12.42 -18.41 -3.78
C ASN A 274 -13.25 -19.03 -2.64
N VAL A 275 -12.89 -18.78 -1.39
CA VAL A 275 -13.66 -19.24 -0.23
C VAL A 275 -14.40 -18.07 0.40
N SER A 276 -15.70 -18.25 0.64
CA SER A 276 -16.51 -17.30 1.38
C SER A 276 -16.85 -17.86 2.76
N VAL A 277 -16.30 -17.24 3.81
CA VAL A 277 -16.58 -17.55 5.21
C VAL A 277 -17.63 -16.56 5.70
N TYR A 278 -18.89 -16.98 5.65
CA TYR A 278 -20.03 -16.14 6.00
C TYR A 278 -20.27 -16.05 7.51
N LYS A 279 -21.04 -15.04 7.92
CA LYS A 279 -21.61 -14.94 9.27
C LYS A 279 -22.21 -16.27 9.73
N GLY A 280 -21.83 -16.69 10.93
CA GLY A 280 -22.20 -17.98 11.54
C GLY A 280 -21.16 -19.08 11.36
N VAL A 281 -20.13 -18.88 10.54
CA VAL A 281 -19.01 -19.82 10.42
C VAL A 281 -17.88 -19.40 11.37
N THR A 282 -17.33 -20.36 12.11
CA THR A 282 -16.20 -20.16 13.02
C THR A 282 -15.12 -21.20 12.74
N PHE A 283 -13.87 -20.75 12.59
CA PHE A 283 -12.70 -21.63 12.50
C PHE A 283 -11.88 -21.55 13.79
N GLU A 284 -11.54 -22.69 14.37
CA GLU A 284 -10.50 -22.80 15.39
C GLU A 284 -9.10 -22.80 14.74
N ASP A 285 -8.05 -22.97 15.54
CA ASP A 285 -6.66 -22.90 15.07
C ASP A 285 -6.34 -24.00 14.03
N TYR A 286 -5.43 -23.68 13.10
CA TYR A 286 -4.83 -24.60 12.13
C TYR A 286 -5.83 -25.28 11.18
N VAL A 287 -7.02 -24.70 10.98
CA VAL A 287 -7.96 -25.18 9.96
C VAL A 287 -7.35 -24.97 8.57
N PHE A 288 -7.39 -26.02 7.75
CA PHE A 288 -7.09 -25.93 6.33
C PHE A 288 -8.39 -25.91 5.55
N CYS A 289 -8.64 -24.81 4.84
CA CYS A 289 -9.79 -24.65 3.96
C CYS A 289 -9.30 -24.62 2.51
N GLY A 290 -9.51 -25.73 1.79
CA GLY A 290 -9.05 -25.94 0.43
C GLY A 290 -9.68 -24.97 -0.58
N PRO A 291 -9.17 -24.94 -1.82
CA PRO A 291 -9.62 -23.99 -2.82
C PRO A 291 -11.10 -24.21 -3.14
N SER A 292 -11.85 -23.11 -3.18
CA SER A 292 -13.27 -23.09 -3.54
C SER A 292 -14.17 -23.95 -2.66
N VAL A 293 -13.80 -24.16 -1.39
CA VAL A 293 -14.73 -24.71 -0.38
C VAL A 293 -15.90 -23.75 -0.19
N VAL A 294 -17.11 -24.29 -0.16
CA VAL A 294 -18.35 -23.51 -0.07
C VAL A 294 -19.00 -23.70 1.29
N PHE A 295 -19.24 -22.60 2.00
CA PHE A 295 -20.07 -22.58 3.20
C PHE A 295 -21.46 -22.04 2.89
N THR A 296 -22.45 -22.54 3.62
CA THR A 296 -23.77 -21.91 3.69
C THR A 296 -24.02 -21.41 5.12
N ASN A 297 -25.06 -20.60 5.30
CA ASN A 297 -25.51 -20.13 6.62
C ASN A 297 -27.04 -20.27 6.81
N VAL A 298 -27.81 -20.40 5.73
CA VAL A 298 -29.25 -20.68 5.73
C VAL A 298 -29.49 -22.04 5.06
N ILE A 299 -30.31 -22.90 5.67
CA ILE A 299 -30.57 -24.26 5.19
C ILE A 299 -31.40 -24.25 3.88
N ASN A 300 -32.39 -23.36 3.81
CA ASN A 300 -33.42 -23.33 2.78
C ASN A 300 -33.67 -21.90 2.25
N PRO A 301 -32.67 -21.28 1.60
CA PRO A 301 -32.79 -19.91 1.10
C PRO A 301 -33.84 -19.79 -0.02
N ARG A 302 -34.59 -18.69 -0.02
CA ARG A 302 -35.45 -18.23 -1.12
C ARG A 302 -35.22 -16.72 -1.28
N SER A 303 -35.04 -16.24 -2.51
CA SER A 303 -34.66 -14.85 -2.79
C SER A 303 -35.63 -13.81 -2.19
N GLU A 304 -36.93 -14.09 -2.25
CA GLU A 304 -37.99 -13.22 -1.73
C GLU A 304 -38.08 -13.22 -0.19
N ILE A 305 -37.54 -14.24 0.46
CA ILE A 305 -37.71 -14.48 1.90
C ILE A 305 -36.40 -14.22 2.61
N LYS A 306 -36.30 -13.05 3.27
CA LYS A 306 -35.14 -12.71 4.10
C LYS A 306 -35.07 -13.64 5.31
N ARG A 307 -34.02 -14.46 5.41
CA ARG A 307 -33.77 -15.43 6.49
C ARG A 307 -32.51 -15.13 7.31
N MET A 308 -32.06 -13.87 7.36
CA MET A 308 -30.84 -13.49 8.09
C MET A 308 -30.93 -13.72 9.61
N SER A 309 -32.15 -13.81 10.16
CA SER A 309 -32.39 -14.20 11.55
C SER A 309 -32.32 -15.71 11.82
N GLU A 310 -32.24 -16.54 10.76
CA GLU A 310 -32.29 -18.00 10.85
C GLU A 310 -30.92 -18.67 10.61
N ILE A 311 -29.83 -17.88 10.70
CA ILE A 311 -28.47 -18.37 10.49
C ILE A 311 -28.18 -19.57 11.40
N LYS A 312 -27.68 -20.66 10.80
CA LYS A 312 -27.24 -21.84 11.53
C LYS A 312 -25.72 -21.84 11.67
N PRO A 313 -25.19 -21.96 12.90
CA PRO A 313 -23.76 -21.89 13.12
C PRO A 313 -23.05 -23.12 12.55
N THR A 314 -21.84 -22.92 12.02
CA THR A 314 -20.94 -23.97 11.57
C THR A 314 -19.61 -23.80 12.28
N LEU A 315 -19.22 -24.79 13.09
CA LEU A 315 -17.96 -24.77 13.82
C LEU A 315 -16.97 -25.73 13.19
N VAL A 316 -15.83 -25.21 12.73
CA VAL A 316 -14.73 -26.01 12.20
C VAL A 316 -13.61 -26.06 13.23
N LYS A 317 -13.45 -27.22 13.87
CA LYS A 317 -12.52 -27.36 14.99
C LYS A 317 -11.06 -27.50 14.55
N LYS A 318 -10.18 -27.41 15.54
CA LYS A 318 -8.73 -27.34 15.38
C LYS A 318 -8.18 -28.39 14.43
N GLY A 319 -7.38 -27.94 13.46
CA GLY A 319 -6.65 -28.83 12.55
C GLY A 319 -7.50 -29.56 11.51
N ALA A 320 -8.81 -29.31 11.45
CA ALA A 320 -9.67 -29.92 10.43
C ALA A 320 -9.23 -29.47 9.02
N SER A 321 -9.36 -30.38 8.06
CA SER A 321 -9.02 -30.15 6.65
C SER A 321 -10.27 -30.28 5.78
N LEU A 322 -10.59 -29.21 5.07
CA LEU A 322 -11.69 -29.14 4.12
C LEU A 322 -11.10 -29.23 2.72
N GLY A 323 -11.34 -30.35 2.04
CA GLY A 323 -10.80 -30.63 0.71
C GLY A 323 -11.36 -29.68 -0.34
N ALA A 324 -10.61 -29.50 -1.42
CA ALA A 324 -10.98 -28.62 -2.53
C ALA A 324 -12.43 -28.82 -2.98
N ASN A 325 -13.16 -27.73 -3.15
CA ASN A 325 -14.54 -27.73 -3.65
C ASN A 325 -15.54 -28.59 -2.85
N CYS A 326 -15.29 -28.85 -1.56
CA CYS A 326 -16.31 -29.45 -0.70
C CYS A 326 -17.34 -28.40 -0.28
N THR A 327 -18.58 -28.82 -0.07
CA THR A 327 -19.68 -27.95 0.36
C THR A 327 -20.11 -28.31 1.77
N ILE A 328 -20.22 -27.32 2.65
CA ILE A 328 -20.66 -27.48 4.04
C ILE A 328 -22.06 -26.90 4.19
N VAL A 329 -23.06 -27.77 4.35
CA VAL A 329 -24.39 -27.33 4.77
C VAL A 329 -24.31 -26.81 6.21
N CYS A 330 -24.90 -25.65 6.47
CA CYS A 330 -24.84 -25.00 7.77
C CYS A 330 -25.50 -25.79 8.90
N GLY A 331 -25.09 -25.51 10.15
CA GLY A 331 -25.66 -26.13 11.35
C GLY A 331 -24.90 -27.36 11.85
N HIS A 332 -23.68 -27.59 11.35
CA HIS A 332 -22.88 -28.77 11.67
C HIS A 332 -21.53 -28.43 12.29
N ILE A 333 -21.04 -29.34 13.12
CA ILE A 333 -19.72 -29.27 13.75
C ILE A 333 -18.77 -30.22 13.02
N ILE A 334 -17.60 -29.69 12.64
CA ILE A 334 -16.51 -30.47 12.06
C ILE A 334 -15.45 -30.71 13.15
N GLY A 335 -15.25 -31.97 13.53
CA GLY A 335 -14.36 -32.40 14.62
C GLY A 335 -12.88 -32.06 14.42
N ILE A 336 -12.09 -32.16 15.51
CA ILE A 336 -10.65 -31.87 15.47
C ILE A 336 -9.95 -32.82 14.48
N TYR A 337 -9.08 -32.28 13.64
CA TYR A 337 -8.37 -33.06 12.60
C TYR A 337 -9.26 -33.94 11.71
N ALA A 338 -10.56 -33.66 11.64
CA ALA A 338 -11.43 -34.29 10.66
C ALA A 338 -11.01 -33.88 9.24
N PHE A 339 -11.30 -34.73 8.27
CA PHE A 339 -10.94 -34.51 6.88
C PHE A 339 -12.15 -34.69 5.98
N ILE A 340 -12.57 -33.62 5.35
CA ILE A 340 -13.61 -33.62 4.33
C ILE A 340 -12.92 -33.77 2.98
N ALA A 341 -13.19 -34.85 2.26
CA ALA A 341 -12.58 -35.07 0.95
C ALA A 341 -13.03 -34.01 -0.06
N ALA A 342 -12.19 -33.80 -1.09
CA ALA A 342 -12.50 -32.90 -2.18
C ALA A 342 -13.85 -33.27 -2.84
N GLY A 343 -14.65 -32.25 -3.15
CA GLY A 343 -15.98 -32.41 -3.76
C GLY A 343 -17.06 -33.04 -2.87
N ALA A 344 -16.78 -33.33 -1.59
CA ALA A 344 -17.78 -33.90 -0.69
C ALA A 344 -18.83 -32.86 -0.27
N VAL A 345 -20.07 -33.29 -0.02
CA VAL A 345 -21.15 -32.42 0.46
C VAL A 345 -21.53 -32.83 1.87
N LEU A 346 -21.12 -32.05 2.86
CA LEU A 346 -21.34 -32.34 4.26
C LEU A 346 -22.75 -31.91 4.71
N THR A 347 -23.50 -32.85 5.29
CA THR A 347 -24.90 -32.66 5.73
C THR A 347 -25.13 -33.19 7.15
N SER A 348 -24.07 -33.37 7.95
CA SER A 348 -24.14 -33.85 9.33
C SER A 348 -22.88 -33.48 10.11
N ASP A 349 -22.93 -33.59 11.43
CA ASP A 349 -21.74 -33.46 12.27
C ASP A 349 -20.67 -34.50 11.91
N VAL A 350 -19.40 -34.13 12.11
CA VAL A 350 -18.24 -34.94 11.79
C VAL A 350 -17.45 -35.23 13.06
N PRO A 351 -17.27 -36.52 13.42
CA PRO A 351 -16.42 -36.89 14.54
C PRO A 351 -14.97 -36.46 14.34
N ASP A 352 -14.27 -36.23 15.45
CA ASP A 352 -12.83 -35.95 15.47
C ASP A 352 -12.04 -37.00 14.68
N TYR A 353 -11.09 -36.59 13.84
CA TYR A 353 -10.27 -37.47 12.99
C TYR A 353 -11.02 -38.22 11.87
N ALA A 354 -12.32 -38.02 11.70
CA ALA A 354 -13.09 -38.77 10.70
C ALA A 354 -12.72 -38.35 9.27
N LEU A 355 -12.61 -39.34 8.36
CA LEU A 355 -12.53 -39.12 6.92
C LEU A 355 -13.95 -39.18 6.33
N MET A 356 -14.44 -38.04 5.83
CA MET A 356 -15.76 -37.91 5.21
C MET A 356 -15.63 -37.78 3.68
N MET A 357 -16.39 -38.59 2.93
CA MET A 357 -16.34 -38.60 1.46
C MET A 357 -17.72 -38.75 0.83
N GLY A 358 -17.91 -38.17 -0.36
CA GLY A 358 -19.10 -38.34 -1.20
C GLY A 358 -20.13 -37.22 -1.08
N ASN A 359 -21.22 -37.35 -1.83
CA ASN A 359 -22.36 -36.45 -1.84
C ASN A 359 -23.66 -37.26 -1.67
N PRO A 360 -24.31 -37.24 -0.49
CA PRO A 360 -23.86 -36.59 0.74
C PRO A 360 -22.67 -37.32 1.37
N ALA A 361 -21.87 -36.60 2.14
CA ALA A 361 -20.66 -37.12 2.76
C ALA A 361 -20.99 -38.21 3.78
N ARG A 362 -20.24 -39.30 3.76
CA ARG A 362 -20.30 -40.40 4.73
C ARG A 362 -18.91 -40.73 5.22
N GLN A 363 -18.82 -41.21 6.45
CA GLN A 363 -17.54 -41.63 7.00
C GLN A 363 -17.00 -42.85 6.24
N LYS A 364 -15.74 -42.77 5.79
CA LYS A 364 -15.01 -43.86 5.10
C LYS A 364 -13.75 -44.30 5.84
N GLY A 365 -13.51 -43.75 7.02
CA GLY A 365 -12.42 -44.15 7.90
C GLY A 365 -12.02 -43.04 8.86
N TRP A 366 -10.76 -43.11 9.28
CA TRP A 366 -10.13 -42.17 10.20
C TRP A 366 -8.76 -41.76 9.66
N LEU A 367 -8.37 -40.52 9.95
CA LEU A 367 -7.08 -39.96 9.59
C LEU A 367 -6.30 -39.59 10.84
N CYS A 368 -5.00 -39.84 10.80
CA CYS A 368 -4.09 -39.32 11.81
C CYS A 368 -4.01 -37.80 11.70
N GLN A 369 -3.61 -37.14 12.79
CA GLN A 369 -3.22 -35.73 12.82
C GLN A 369 -2.22 -35.34 11.71
N CYS A 370 -1.35 -36.26 11.28
CA CYS A 370 -0.38 -36.03 10.20
C CYS A 370 -0.97 -36.20 8.78
N GLY A 371 -2.28 -36.41 8.64
CA GLY A 371 -2.96 -36.52 7.34
C GLY A 371 -2.92 -37.92 6.68
N ASN A 372 -2.44 -38.95 7.38
CA ASN A 372 -2.36 -40.32 6.85
C ASN A 372 -3.44 -41.23 7.42
N LYS A 373 -4.06 -42.05 6.56
CA LYS A 373 -5.19 -42.92 6.94
C LYS A 373 -4.74 -43.92 8.00
N LEU A 374 -5.55 -44.07 9.05
CA LEU A 374 -5.28 -45.07 10.08
C LEU A 374 -5.59 -46.48 9.57
N ASN A 375 -4.80 -47.46 10.00
CA ASN A 375 -5.06 -48.87 9.73
C ASN A 375 -6.22 -49.41 10.60
N ILE A 376 -6.56 -50.69 10.43
CA ILE A 376 -7.63 -51.37 11.18
C ILE A 376 -7.39 -51.42 12.71
N LYS A 377 -6.16 -51.20 13.17
CA LYS A 377 -5.77 -51.14 14.59
C LYS A 377 -5.70 -49.69 15.10
N TYR A 378 -6.17 -48.72 14.31
CA TYR A 378 -6.13 -47.28 14.61
C TYR A 378 -4.70 -46.76 14.84
N GLN A 379 -3.75 -47.24 14.05
CA GLN A 379 -2.36 -46.81 14.08
C GLN A 379 -2.00 -46.11 12.77
N CYS A 380 -1.25 -45.02 12.87
CA CYS A 380 -0.76 -44.30 11.70
C CYS A 380 0.49 -45.00 11.14
N PRO A 381 0.50 -45.43 9.87
CA PRO A 381 1.66 -46.07 9.26
C PRO A 381 2.85 -45.12 9.09
N GLN A 382 2.59 -43.80 9.00
CA GLN A 382 3.62 -42.81 8.69
C GLN A 382 4.33 -42.27 9.94
N CYS A 383 3.59 -41.84 10.97
CA CYS A 383 4.19 -41.23 12.17
C CYS A 383 4.16 -42.13 13.41
N GLY A 384 3.57 -43.33 13.31
CA GLY A 384 3.48 -44.29 14.40
C GLY A 384 2.51 -43.93 15.53
N SER A 385 1.78 -42.82 15.43
CA SER A 385 0.76 -42.45 16.43
C SER A 385 -0.33 -43.51 16.55
N LYS A 386 -0.73 -43.80 17.79
CA LYS A 386 -1.77 -44.77 18.12
C LYS A 386 -3.01 -44.06 18.63
N TYR A 387 -4.16 -44.60 18.27
CA TYR A 387 -5.47 -44.05 18.64
C TYR A 387 -6.33 -45.15 19.27
N LYS A 388 -7.31 -44.73 20.06
CA LYS A 388 -8.32 -45.61 20.65
C LYS A 388 -9.71 -45.11 20.27
N ILE A 389 -10.59 -46.03 19.94
CA ILE A 389 -12.00 -45.75 19.68
C ILE A 389 -12.85 -46.16 20.88
N LYS A 390 -13.77 -45.30 21.31
CA LYS A 390 -14.82 -45.62 22.29
C LYS A 390 -16.16 -45.13 21.73
N GLY A 391 -17.05 -46.06 21.39
CA GLY A 391 -18.27 -45.73 20.66
C GLY A 391 -17.94 -45.14 19.27
N LYS A 392 -18.36 -43.90 19.02
CA LYS A 392 -18.07 -43.15 17.78
C LYS A 392 -16.94 -42.14 17.91
N GLN A 393 -16.23 -42.11 19.04
CA GLN A 393 -15.20 -41.11 19.31
C GLN A 393 -13.80 -41.73 19.25
N LEU A 394 -12.93 -41.14 18.43
CA LEU A 394 -11.53 -41.52 18.31
C LEU A 394 -10.65 -40.54 19.09
N THR A 395 -9.77 -41.05 19.95
CA THR A 395 -8.82 -40.23 20.71
C THR A 395 -7.38 -40.72 20.52
N GLN A 396 -6.43 -39.79 20.42
CA GLN A 396 -5.01 -40.13 20.34
C GLN A 396 -4.50 -40.57 21.70
N GLN A 397 -3.70 -41.64 21.72
CA GLN A 397 -3.01 -42.06 22.93
C GLN A 397 -1.76 -41.18 23.14
N ILE A 398 -1.64 -40.58 24.32
CA ILE A 398 -0.44 -39.83 24.71
C ILE A 398 0.74 -40.81 24.69
N LYS A 399 1.82 -40.48 23.97
CA LYS A 399 3.08 -41.22 24.11
C LYS A 399 3.51 -41.05 25.56
N SER A 400 3.51 -42.11 26.35
CA SER A 400 4.25 -42.15 27.61
C SER A 400 5.69 -41.77 27.28
N GLN A 401 6.11 -40.58 27.66
CA GLN A 401 7.53 -40.23 27.70
C GLN A 401 8.15 -41.20 28.71
N GLY A 402 8.86 -42.19 28.18
CA GLY A 402 9.73 -43.06 28.96
C GLY A 402 11.11 -42.45 29.06
#